data_AF-A0AA91V929-F1
#
_entry.id   AF-A0AA91V929-F1
#
_cell.length_a   1.000
_cell.length_b   1.000
_cell.length_c   1.000
_cell.angle_alpha   90.00
_cell.angle_beta   90.00
_cell.angle_gamma   90.00
#
_symmetry.space_group_name_H-M   'P 1'
#
loop_
_entity.id
_entity.type
_entity.pdbx_description
1 polymer ?
#
loop_
_entity_poly.entity_id
_entity_poly.type
_entity_poly.pdbx_seq_one_letter_code
_entity_poly.pdbx_strand_id
1 'polypeptide(L)'
;MYRTTINGKEIIITLAPKIRKEVTDRNPLYEAVLHTTERLLQTKQPTFAVNHDVFGLIIGEVQRGEVTVFAVEHIIPKQNIFGSKNFFATIEQQANL
;
A
#
# COMPACT_ATOMS: atom_id res chain seq x y z
N MET A 1 7.34 -12.02 -4.40
CA MET A 1 8.48 -11.10 -4.31
C MET A 1 8.64 -10.51 -5.69
N TYR A 2 8.86 -9.21 -5.77
CA TYR A 2 9.09 -8.50 -7.02
C TYR A 2 10.40 -7.75 -6.90
N ARG A 3 11.22 -7.75 -7.95
CA ARG A 3 12.56 -7.15 -7.97
C ARG A 3 12.68 -6.28 -9.21
N THR A 4 13.15 -5.06 -9.06
CA THR A 4 13.34 -4.12 -10.17
C THR A 4 14.42 -3.09 -9.85
N THR A 5 14.67 -2.18 -10.78
CA THR A 5 15.62 -1.08 -10.65
C THR A 5 14.92 0.24 -10.85
N ILE A 6 15.21 1.23 -10.00
CA ILE A 6 14.71 2.61 -10.11
C ILE A 6 15.92 3.54 -10.01
N ASN A 7 16.12 4.37 -11.03
CA ASN A 7 17.26 5.31 -11.11
C ASN A 7 18.61 4.63 -10.84
N GLY A 8 18.81 3.43 -11.40
CA GLY A 8 20.03 2.64 -11.21
C GLY A 8 20.18 1.97 -9.84
N LYS A 9 19.24 2.17 -8.92
CA LYS A 9 19.21 1.49 -7.62
C LYS A 9 18.28 0.29 -7.67
N GLU A 10 18.81 -0.85 -7.27
CA GLU A 10 18.01 -2.04 -7.13
C GLU A 10 17.07 -1.95 -5.92
N ILE A 11 15.84 -2.41 -6.10
CA ILE A 11 14.86 -2.52 -5.04
C ILE A 11 14.14 -3.88 -5.06
N ILE A 12 13.62 -4.27 -3.90
CA ILE A 12 12.78 -5.45 -3.75
C ILE A 12 11.46 -5.04 -3.11
N ILE A 13 10.36 -5.61 -3.58
CA ILE A 13 9.06 -5.53 -2.92
C ILE A 13 8.69 -6.92 -2.41
N THR A 14 8.53 -7.04 -1.09
CA THR A 14 8.09 -8.26 -0.41
C THR A 14 6.69 -8.04 0.16
N LEU A 15 5.95 -9.15 0.31
CA LEU A 15 4.61 -9.15 0.88
C LEU A 15 4.62 -10.04 2.10
N ALA A 16 4.00 -9.63 3.20
CA ALA A 16 3.84 -10.46 4.39
C ALA A 16 3.11 -11.79 4.06
N PRO A 17 3.36 -12.88 4.83
CA PRO A 17 2.78 -14.19 4.55
C PRO A 17 1.26 -14.20 4.40
N LYS A 18 0.56 -13.40 5.20
CA LYS A 18 -0.90 -13.25 5.14
C LYS A 18 -1.35 -12.69 3.79
N ILE A 19 -0.73 -11.60 3.34
CA ILE A 19 -1.03 -10.95 2.06
C ILE A 19 -0.74 -11.89 0.88
N ARG A 20 0.35 -12.68 0.96
CA ARG A 20 0.68 -13.67 -0.08
C ARG A 20 -0.40 -14.74 -0.25
N LYS A 21 -1.16 -15.05 0.81
CA LYS A 21 -2.27 -16.02 0.79
C LYS A 21 -3.57 -15.41 0.30
N GLU A 22 -3.84 -14.16 0.67
CA GLU A 22 -5.10 -13.47 0.38
C GLU A 22 -5.14 -12.81 -1.00
N VAL A 23 -3.99 -12.33 -1.49
CA VAL A 23 -3.88 -11.63 -2.77
C VAL A 23 -3.32 -12.56 -3.85
N THR A 24 -4.22 -13.00 -4.75
CA THR A 24 -3.90 -13.89 -5.87
C THR A 24 -3.22 -13.14 -7.01
N ASP A 25 -3.82 -12.05 -7.49
CA ASP A 25 -3.18 -11.13 -8.45
C ASP A 25 -2.41 -10.04 -7.73
N ARG A 26 -1.09 -10.11 -7.81
CA ARG A 26 -0.15 -9.27 -7.06
C ARG A 26 0.42 -8.14 -7.90
N ASN A 27 0.22 -8.15 -9.23
CA ASN A 27 0.82 -7.14 -10.10
C ASN A 27 0.31 -5.73 -9.75
N PRO A 28 -1.00 -5.49 -9.56
CA PRO A 28 -1.48 -4.16 -9.19
C PRO A 28 -0.95 -3.70 -7.83
N LEU A 29 -0.69 -4.64 -6.91
CA LEU A 29 -0.11 -4.34 -5.60
C LEU A 29 1.35 -3.89 -5.72
N TYR A 30 2.14 -4.55 -6.58
CA TYR A 30 3.52 -4.16 -6.84
C TYR A 30 3.59 -2.78 -7.52
N GLU A 31 2.75 -2.54 -8.53
CA GLU A 31 2.67 -1.25 -9.21
C GLU A 31 2.31 -0.11 -8.25
N ALA A 32 1.31 -0.32 -7.38
CA ALA A 32 0.92 0.65 -6.37
C ALA A 32 2.09 1.08 -5.47
N VAL A 33 2.88 0.11 -5.00
CA VAL A 33 4.07 0.38 -4.19
C VAL A 33 5.11 1.14 -5.02
N LEU A 34 5.39 0.69 -6.24
CA LEU A 34 6.37 1.31 -7.15
C LEU A 34 6.14 2.80 -7.35
N HIS A 35 4.89 3.24 -7.53
CA HIS A 35 4.55 4.66 -7.70
C HIS A 35 5.04 5.56 -6.55
N THR A 36 5.29 5.00 -5.37
CA THR A 36 5.77 5.78 -4.21
C THR A 36 7.26 5.59 -3.92
N THR A 37 7.87 4.56 -4.49
CA THR A 37 9.25 4.16 -4.16
C THR A 37 10.28 5.24 -4.49
N GLU A 38 10.17 5.94 -5.61
CA GLU A 38 11.12 7.00 -5.98
C GLU A 38 11.18 8.10 -4.91
N ARG A 39 10.02 8.60 -4.48
CA ARG A 39 9.92 9.56 -3.37
C ARG A 39 10.49 8.97 -2.09
N LEU A 40 10.15 7.73 -1.76
CA LEU A 40 10.59 7.09 -0.52
C LEU A 40 12.10 6.85 -0.47
N LEU A 41 12.74 6.59 -1.60
CA LEU A 41 14.20 6.47 -1.73
C LEU A 41 14.93 7.79 -1.47
N GLN A 42 14.27 8.93 -1.69
CA GLN A 42 14.82 10.26 -1.38
C GLN A 42 14.57 10.67 0.08
N THR A 43 13.64 10.01 0.76
CA THR A 43 13.32 10.29 2.17
C THR A 43 13.95 9.27 3.11
N LYS A 44 14.05 9.64 4.40
CA LYS A 44 14.42 8.70 5.48
C LYS A 44 13.21 8.06 6.16
N GLN A 45 12.02 8.12 5.55
CA GLN A 45 10.81 7.54 6.13
C GLN A 45 10.97 6.02 6.26
N PRO A 46 10.84 5.44 7.47
CA PRO A 46 10.97 4.00 7.67
C PRO A 46 9.71 3.24 7.27
N THR A 47 8.58 3.94 7.10
CA THR A 47 7.29 3.37 6.74
C THR A 47 6.70 4.09 5.54
N PHE A 48 5.76 3.44 4.87
CA PHE A 48 5.00 4.02 3.79
C PHE A 48 3.54 3.56 3.84
N ALA A 49 2.67 4.38 3.25
CA ALA A 49 1.29 4.05 3.01
C ALA A 49 0.88 4.52 1.61
N VAL A 50 0.13 3.69 0.89
CA VAL A 50 -0.37 3.96 -0.46
C VAL A 50 -1.86 3.66 -0.49
N ASN A 51 -2.67 4.63 -0.90
CA ASN A 51 -4.08 4.39 -1.16
C ASN A 51 -4.26 3.78 -2.55
N HIS A 52 -4.99 2.67 -2.64
CA HIS A 52 -5.27 1.96 -3.88
C HIS A 52 -6.75 1.67 -4.00
N ASP A 53 -7.32 1.84 -5.19
CA ASP A 53 -8.79 1.81 -5.35
C ASP A 53 -9.44 0.48 -5.03
N VAL A 54 -8.75 -0.62 -5.36
CA VAL A 54 -9.22 -1.99 -5.11
C VAL A 54 -8.85 -2.47 -3.72
N PHE A 55 -7.55 -2.46 -3.37
CA PHE A 55 -7.06 -3.00 -2.11
C PHE A 55 -7.36 -2.13 -0.88
N GLY A 56 -7.57 -0.82 -1.05
CA GLY A 56 -7.62 0.13 0.06
C GLY A 56 -6.23 0.66 0.42
N LEU A 57 -5.95 0.83 1.71
CA LEU A 57 -4.68 1.38 2.17
C LEU A 57 -3.64 0.28 2.36
N ILE A 58 -2.62 0.31 1.51
CA ILE A 58 -1.45 -0.56 1.58
C ILE A 58 -0.44 0.09 2.51
N ILE A 59 0.05 -0.64 3.51
CA ILE A 59 0.99 -0.14 4.52
C ILE A 59 2.20 -1.06 4.54
N GLY A 60 3.38 -0.46 4.62
CA GLY A 60 4.61 -1.22 4.69
C GLY A 60 5.79 -0.45 5.29
N GLU A 61 6.92 -1.14 5.32
CA GLU A 61 8.18 -0.65 5.84
C GLU A 61 9.22 -0.53 4.72
N VAL A 62 10.12 0.43 4.86
CA VAL A 62 11.26 0.65 3.97
C VAL A 62 12.53 0.24 4.72
N GLN A 63 12.98 -0.98 4.44
CA GLN A 63 14.21 -1.54 5.01
C GLN A 63 15.38 -1.15 4.12
N ARG A 64 16.31 -0.36 4.67
CA ARG A 64 17.46 0.17 3.93
C ARG A 64 18.69 -0.69 4.22
N GLY A 65 19.31 -1.20 3.17
CA GLY A 65 20.56 -1.95 3.20
C GLY A 65 21.26 -1.80 1.85
N GLU A 66 22.08 -2.77 1.48
CA GLU A 66 22.70 -2.84 0.14
C GLU A 66 21.65 -2.81 -0.97
N VAL A 67 20.54 -3.52 -0.76
CA VAL A 67 19.32 -3.43 -1.57
C VAL A 67 18.19 -2.90 -0.69
N THR A 68 17.46 -1.89 -1.18
CA THR A 68 16.31 -1.36 -0.43
C THR A 68 15.11 -2.27 -0.61
N VAL A 69 14.49 -2.69 0.50
CA VAL A 69 13.32 -3.56 0.51
C VAL A 69 12.09 -2.77 0.98
N PHE A 70 11.04 -2.80 0.18
CA PHE A 70 9.71 -2.32 0.52
C PHE A 70 8.87 -3.53 0.96
N ALA A 71 8.71 -3.69 2.28
CA ALA A 71 7.98 -4.80 2.86
C ALA A 71 6.53 -4.39 3.11
N VAL A 72 5.60 -4.95 2.35
CA VAL A 72 4.17 -4.72 2.54
C VAL A 72 3.69 -5.61 3.68
N GLU A 73 3.31 -4.98 4.79
CA GLU A 73 2.93 -5.67 6.04
C GLU A 73 1.41 -5.77 6.20
N HIS A 74 0.68 -4.73 5.80
CA HIS A 74 -0.76 -4.66 5.97
C HIS A 74 -1.48 -4.08 4.76
N ILE A 75 -2.70 -4.55 4.55
CA ILE A 75 -3.68 -3.93 3.65
C ILE A 75 -4.94 -3.70 4.47
N ILE A 76 -5.38 -2.45 4.58
CA ILE A 76 -6.65 -2.08 5.21
C ILE A 76 -7.67 -1.91 4.08
N PRO A 77 -8.71 -2.78 3.99
CA PRO A 77 -9.73 -2.66 2.97
C PRO A 77 -10.40 -1.29 2.99
N LYS A 78 -10.72 -0.74 1.81
CA LYS A 78 -11.29 0.60 1.65
C LYS A 78 -12.56 0.83 2.50
N GLN A 79 -13.41 -0.19 2.60
CA GLN A 79 -14.63 -0.16 3.42
C GLN A 79 -14.38 0.01 4.94
N ASN A 80 -13.17 -0.32 5.41
CA ASN A 80 -12.80 -0.19 6.81
C ASN A 80 -12.21 1.19 7.14
N ILE A 81 -11.87 1.99 6.12
CA ILE A 81 -11.25 3.32 6.28
C ILE A 81 -12.31 4.41 6.19
N PHE A 82 -13.17 4.31 5.17
CA PHE A 82 -14.19 5.30 4.87
C PHE A 82 -15.60 4.83 5.29
N GLY A 83 -15.72 3.76 6.07
CA GLY A 83 -17.02 3.15 6.34
C GLY A 83 -17.70 2.62 5.08
N SER A 84 -18.86 1.98 5.25
CA SER A 84 -19.69 1.63 4.10
C SER A 84 -20.30 2.90 3.52
N LYS A 85 -20.53 2.96 2.19
CA LYS A 85 -21.29 4.07 1.57
C LYS A 85 -22.63 4.33 2.27
N ASN A 86 -23.20 3.29 2.89
CA ASN A 86 -24.44 3.35 3.66
C ASN A 86 -24.31 4.16 4.96
N PHE A 87 -23.12 4.22 5.57
CA PHE A 87 -22.88 5.01 6.78
C PHE A 87 -22.96 6.51 6.46
N PHE A 88 -22.29 6.98 5.40
CA PHE A 88 -22.34 8.39 5.01
C PHE A 88 -23.70 8.82 4.46
N ALA A 89 -24.39 7.94 3.71
CA ALA A 89 -25.76 8.22 3.26
C ALA A 89 -26.73 8.45 4.43
N THR A 90 -26.53 7.73 5.56
CA THR A 90 -27.34 7.89 6.77
C THR A 90 -27.02 9.21 7.50
N ILE A 91 -25.76 9.62 7.55
CA ILE A 91 -25.36 10.90 8.16
C ILE A 91 -25.87 12.09 7.34
N GLU A 92 -25.79 12.05 6.01
CA GLU A 92 -26.32 13.12 5.14
C GLU A 92 -27.85 13.24 5.25
N GLN A 93 -28.57 12.13 5.44
CA GLN A 93 -30.02 12.16 5.65
C GLN A 93 -30.41 12.78 7.00
N GLN A 94 -29.61 12.57 8.05
CA GLN A 94 -29.84 13.16 9.37
C GLN A 94 -29.43 14.62 9.48
N ALA A 95 -28.44 15.08 8.71
CA ALA A 95 -28.01 16.47 8.69
C ALA A 95 -28.96 17.40 7.92
N ASN A 96 -29.86 16.85 7.11
CA ASN A 96 -30.87 17.58 6.32
C ASN A 96 -32.29 17.50 6.92
N LEU A 97 -32.41 17.13 8.21
CA LEU A 97 -33.64 17.20 9.02
C LEU A 97 -33.47 18.24 10.13
#